data_AF-A0A142W2C8-F1
#
_entry.id   AF-A0A142W2C8-F1
#
_cell.length_a   1.000
_cell.length_b   1.000
_cell.length_c   1.000
_cell.angle_alpha   90.00
_cell.angle_beta   90.00
_cell.angle_gamma   90.00
#
_symmetry.space_group_name_H-M   'P 1'
#
loop_
_entity.id
_entity.type
_entity.pdbx_description
1 polymer ?
#
loop_
_entity_poly.entity_id
_entity_poly.type
_entity_poly.pdbx_seq_one_letter_code
_entity_poly.pdbx_strand_id
1 'polypeptide(L)'
;MDATQWAGLVAFGGAAAACLSLRGPSGRILAAVNGCLAAECALGFRHGLHDRVIALLGDYYPERQPLQIALVLIAAFTGLILLARRWRRARKTSASVPLIATGAALLLFAVETISLHALDRLLYRPAGPVLVIGWLWVAIGTMTLIGAARDYHRARLSS
;
A
#
# COMPACT_ATOMS: atom_id res chain seq x y z
N MET A 1 -18.59 -2.69 -6.87
CA MET A 1 -17.53 -2.21 -5.97
C MET A 1 -18.16 -1.81 -4.65
N ASP A 2 -17.60 -2.26 -3.53
CA ASP A 2 -18.04 -1.82 -2.21
C ASP A 2 -17.43 -0.47 -1.80
N ALA A 3 -17.87 0.09 -0.67
CA ALA A 3 -17.39 1.38 -0.16
C ALA A 3 -15.88 1.37 0.17
N THR A 4 -15.33 0.22 0.55
CA THR A 4 -13.90 0.05 0.90
C THR A 4 -13.03 0.10 -0.35
N GLN A 5 -13.46 -0.56 -1.43
CA GLN A 5 -12.81 -0.49 -2.74
C GLN A 5 -12.80 0.94 -3.29
N TRP A 6 -13.91 1.67 -3.14
CA TRP A 6 -13.97 3.09 -3.49
C TRP A 6 -13.00 3.94 -2.66
N ALA A 7 -12.92 3.70 -1.35
CA ALA A 7 -11.98 4.41 -0.47
C ALA A 7 -10.52 4.21 -0.94
N GLY A 8 -10.15 2.97 -1.27
CA GLY A 8 -8.82 2.65 -1.80
C GLY A 8 -8.55 3.30 -3.16
N LEU A 9 -9.49 3.18 -4.10
CA LEU A 9 -9.38 3.79 -5.43
C LEU A 9 -9.17 5.30 -5.36
N VAL A 10 -9.96 6.01 -4.56
CA VAL A 10 -9.86 7.47 -4.40
C VAL A 10 -8.54 7.84 -3.70
N ALA A 11 -8.19 7.14 -2.62
CA ALA A 11 -6.99 7.42 -1.85
C ALA A 11 -5.71 7.24 -2.69
N PHE A 12 -5.56 6.09 -3.36
CA PHE A 12 -4.38 5.79 -4.16
C PHE A 12 -4.39 6.49 -5.52
N GLY A 13 -5.55 6.72 -6.11
CA GLY A 13 -5.68 7.53 -7.33
C GLY A 13 -5.26 8.98 -7.09
N GLY A 14 -5.72 9.59 -5.99
CA GLY A 14 -5.29 10.92 -5.56
C GLY A 14 -3.80 10.98 -5.23
N ALA A 15 -3.27 9.98 -4.53
CA ALA A 15 -1.84 9.85 -4.25
C ALA A 15 -0.99 9.73 -5.54
N ALA A 16 -1.47 8.98 -6.53
CA ALA A 16 -0.81 8.83 -7.82
C ALA A 16 -0.75 10.17 -8.57
N ALA A 17 -1.88 10.88 -8.65
CA ALA A 17 -1.95 12.21 -9.26
C ALA A 17 -1.02 13.21 -8.55
N ALA A 18 -1.01 13.21 -7.22
CA ALA A 18 -0.12 14.06 -6.43
C ALA A 18 1.37 13.74 -6.69
N CYS A 19 1.73 12.47 -6.81
CA CYS A 19 3.11 12.06 -7.10
C CYS A 19 3.60 12.51 -8.49
N LEU A 20 2.71 12.73 -9.47
CA LEU A 20 3.09 13.28 -10.79
C LEU A 20 3.59 14.73 -10.71
N SER A 21 3.20 15.48 -9.67
CA SER A 21 3.69 16.85 -9.45
C SER A 21 5.14 16.89 -8.95
N LEU A 22 5.68 15.76 -8.47
CA LEU A 22 7.06 15.68 -8.00
C LEU A 22 8.05 15.68 -9.16
N ARG A 23 9.06 16.57 -9.09
CA ARG A 23 10.13 16.62 -10.09
C ARG A 23 11.01 15.35 -10.03
N GLY A 24 11.35 14.82 -11.20
CA GLY A 24 12.32 13.73 -11.36
C GLY A 24 11.72 12.32 -11.47
N PRO A 25 12.55 11.29 -11.68
CA PRO A 25 12.10 9.92 -11.95
C PRO A 25 11.38 9.28 -10.76
N SER A 26 11.68 9.72 -9.53
CA SER A 26 11.01 9.23 -8.32
C SER A 26 9.51 9.53 -8.30
N GLY A 27 9.09 10.71 -8.78
CA GLY A 27 7.67 11.09 -8.83
C GLY A 27 6.88 10.16 -9.75
N ARG A 28 7.41 9.90 -10.94
CA ARG A 28 6.79 8.99 -11.93
C ARG A 28 6.70 7.56 -11.42
N ILE A 29 7.74 7.05 -10.75
CA ILE A 29 7.72 5.70 -10.16
C ILE A 29 6.65 5.62 -9.06
N LEU A 30 6.59 6.60 -8.16
CA LEU A 30 5.59 6.62 -7.09
C LEU A 30 4.17 6.75 -7.64
N ALA A 31 3.98 7.56 -8.68
CA ALA A 31 2.71 7.69 -9.37
C ALA A 31 2.27 6.37 -10.00
N ALA A 32 3.18 5.68 -10.69
CA ALA A 32 2.91 4.37 -11.27
C ALA A 32 2.53 3.33 -10.19
N VAL A 33 3.28 3.26 -9.09
CA VAL A 33 2.98 2.33 -7.99
C VAL A 33 1.62 2.61 -7.37
N ASN A 34 1.32 3.86 -7.00
CA ASN A 34 0.03 4.22 -6.44
C ASN A 34 -1.11 4.01 -7.45
N GLY A 35 -0.86 4.24 -8.74
CA GLY A 35 -1.81 3.93 -9.82
C GLY A 35 -2.12 2.44 -9.91
N CYS A 36 -1.11 1.58 -9.79
CA CYS A 36 -1.31 0.12 -9.72
C CYS A 36 -2.10 -0.30 -8.48
N LEU A 37 -1.85 0.31 -7.31
CA LEU A 37 -2.63 0.04 -6.10
C LEU A 37 -4.10 0.48 -6.25
N ALA A 38 -4.33 1.64 -6.88
CA ALA A 38 -5.67 2.13 -7.18
C ALA A 38 -6.42 1.18 -8.14
N ALA A 39 -5.73 0.71 -9.18
CA ALA A 39 -6.25 -0.27 -10.13
C ALA A 39 -6.55 -1.61 -9.45
N GLU A 40 -5.69 -2.07 -8.52
CA GLU A 40 -5.98 -3.22 -7.68
C GLU A 40 -7.29 -3.00 -6.93
N CYS A 41 -7.44 -1.89 -6.20
CA CYS A 41 -8.64 -1.64 -5.40
C CYS A 41 -9.92 -1.69 -6.25
N ALA A 42 -9.87 -1.22 -7.49
CA ALA A 42 -10.99 -1.25 -8.43
C ALA A 42 -11.29 -2.66 -8.95
N LEU A 43 -10.25 -3.45 -9.22
CA LEU A 43 -10.37 -4.76 -9.88
C LEU A 43 -10.49 -5.92 -8.89
N GLY A 44 -10.08 -5.74 -7.63
CA GLY A 44 -10.15 -6.73 -6.56
C GLY A 44 -9.35 -8.01 -6.84
N PHE A 45 -8.23 -7.89 -7.57
CA PHE A 45 -7.41 -9.04 -7.97
C PHE A 45 -6.91 -9.88 -6.80
N ARG A 46 -6.73 -9.27 -5.62
CA ARG A 46 -6.29 -9.95 -4.40
C ARG A 46 -7.25 -11.05 -3.96
N HIS A 47 -8.55 -10.85 -4.10
CA HIS A 47 -9.55 -11.87 -3.76
C HIS A 47 -9.45 -13.05 -4.73
N GLY A 48 -9.37 -12.77 -6.04
CA GLY A 48 -9.21 -13.82 -7.03
C GLY A 48 -7.88 -14.58 -6.90
N LEU A 49 -6.80 -13.92 -6.48
CA LEU A 49 -5.52 -14.58 -6.21
C LEU A 49 -5.60 -15.45 -4.95
N HIS A 50 -6.21 -14.94 -3.88
CA HIS A 50 -6.44 -15.68 -2.65
C HIS A 50 -7.29 -16.94 -2.90
N ASP A 51 -8.41 -16.82 -3.62
CA ASP A 51 -9.28 -17.94 -3.95
C ASP A 51 -8.57 -18.99 -4.80
N ARG A 52 -7.75 -18.57 -5.78
CA ARG A 52 -6.93 -19.48 -6.60
C ARG A 52 -5.88 -20.21 -5.76
N VAL A 53 -5.26 -19.51 -4.80
CA VAL A 53 -4.28 -20.11 -3.89
C VAL A 53 -4.97 -21.13 -2.98
N ILE A 54 -6.15 -20.81 -2.43
CA ILE A 54 -6.96 -21.77 -1.68
C ILE A 54 -7.31 -22.98 -2.53
N ALA A 55 -7.83 -22.76 -3.74
CA ALA A 55 -8.26 -23.84 -4.64
C ALA A 55 -7.09 -24.75 -5.06
N LEU A 56 -5.90 -24.19 -5.29
CA LEU A 56 -4.70 -24.96 -5.62
C LEU A 56 -4.21 -25.80 -4.43
N LEU A 57 -4.41 -25.32 -3.21
CA LEU A 57 -3.89 -25.94 -1.99
C LEU A 57 -4.86 -26.95 -1.35
N GLY A 58 -6.17 -26.86 -1.63
CA GLY A 58 -7.18 -27.80 -1.13
C GLY A 58 -7.17 -27.93 0.40
N ASP A 59 -7.28 -29.16 0.90
CA ASP A 59 -7.35 -29.47 2.34
C ASP A 59 -6.05 -29.20 3.12
N TYR A 60 -4.94 -28.93 2.43
CA TYR A 60 -3.65 -28.59 3.05
C TYR A 60 -3.56 -27.15 3.56
N TYR A 61 -4.62 -26.37 3.44
CA TYR A 61 -4.67 -24.97 3.84
C TYR A 61 -4.58 -24.72 5.36
N PRO A 62 -5.23 -25.49 6.27
CA PRO A 62 -5.26 -25.20 7.71
C PRO A 62 -3.91 -25.36 8.41
N GLU A 63 -3.06 -26.26 7.94
CA GLU A 63 -1.79 -26.61 8.60
C GLU A 63 -0.66 -25.58 8.33
N ARG A 64 -0.90 -24.59 7.48
CA ARG A 64 0.14 -23.66 6.98
C ARG A 64 0.31 -22.37 7.78
N GLN A 65 -0.30 -22.23 8.95
CA GLN A 65 -0.07 -21.05 9.82
C GLN A 65 1.43 -20.69 9.94
N PRO A 66 2.37 -21.62 10.18
CA PRO A 66 3.78 -21.27 10.31
C PRO A 66 4.40 -20.76 8.99
N LEU A 67 4.05 -21.36 7.86
CA LEU A 67 4.56 -20.98 6.55
C LEU A 67 3.99 -19.63 6.08
N GLN A 68 2.69 -19.39 6.28
CA GLN A 68 2.06 -18.10 6.01
C GLN A 68 2.70 -17.01 6.88
N ILE A 69 2.88 -17.26 8.19
CA ILE A 69 3.58 -16.35 9.08
C ILE A 69 5.01 -16.09 8.59
N ALA A 70 5.75 -17.13 8.21
CA ALA A 70 7.11 -16.97 7.69
C ALA A 70 7.16 -16.12 6.41
N LEU A 71 6.24 -16.35 5.46
CA LEU A 71 6.13 -15.57 4.24
C LEU A 71 5.74 -14.10 4.52
N VAL A 72 4.81 -13.85 5.45
CA VAL A 72 4.48 -12.49 5.91
C VAL A 72 5.70 -11.82 6.51
N LEU A 73 6.41 -12.51 7.41
CA LEU A 73 7.60 -11.95 8.06
C LEU A 73 8.68 -11.65 7.03
N ILE A 74 8.94 -12.55 6.07
CA ILE A 74 9.91 -12.31 5.00
C ILE A 74 9.50 -11.12 4.15
N ALA A 75 8.24 -11.04 3.70
CA ALA A 75 7.73 -9.92 2.92
C ALA A 75 7.82 -8.60 3.70
N ALA A 76 7.45 -8.61 4.98
CA ALA A 76 7.49 -7.46 5.87
C ALA A 76 8.92 -6.99 6.14
N PHE A 77 9.82 -7.89 6.49
CA PHE A 77 11.24 -7.57 6.69
C PHE A 77 11.89 -7.07 5.41
N THR A 78 11.60 -7.69 4.26
CA THR A 78 12.12 -7.25 2.97
C THR A 78 11.60 -5.86 2.63
N GLY A 79 10.30 -5.62 2.81
CA GLY A 79 9.68 -4.30 2.63
C GLY A 79 10.31 -3.24 3.54
N LEU A 80 10.48 -3.54 4.83
CA LEU A 80 11.12 -2.66 5.80
C LEU A 80 12.59 -2.38 5.47
N ILE A 81 13.36 -3.39 5.04
CA ILE A 81 14.76 -3.23 4.63
C ILE A 81 14.85 -2.35 3.39
N LEU A 82 14.03 -2.61 2.38
CA LEU A 82 13.99 -1.81 1.15
C LEU A 82 13.59 -0.37 1.46
N LEU A 83 12.58 -0.18 2.31
CA LEU A 83 12.11 1.12 2.76
C LEU A 83 13.19 1.86 3.56
N ALA A 84 13.85 1.19 4.49
CA ALA A 84 14.94 1.76 5.30
C ALA A 84 16.16 2.12 4.44
N ARG A 85 16.54 1.27 3.47
CA ARG A 85 17.63 1.56 2.52
C ARG A 85 17.29 2.76 1.65
N ARG A 86 16.06 2.82 1.15
CA ARG A 86 15.55 3.96 0.39
C ARG A 86 15.47 5.21 1.25
N TRP A 87 15.04 5.12 2.50
CA TRP A 87 15.00 6.23 3.44
C TRP A 87 16.39 6.80 3.73
N ARG A 88 17.40 5.95 3.97
CA ARG A 88 18.78 6.41 4.15
C ARG A 88 19.30 7.17 2.94
N ARG A 89 18.94 6.75 1.73
CA ARG A 89 19.26 7.48 0.49
C ARG A 89 18.42 8.75 0.34
N ALA A 90 17.15 8.70 0.71
CA ALA A 90 16.18 9.79 0.59
C ALA A 90 16.33 10.87 1.67
N ARG A 91 17.05 10.64 2.79
CA ARG A 91 17.42 11.72 3.72
C ARG A 91 18.25 12.83 3.04
N LYS A 92 18.80 12.57 1.86
CA LYS A 92 19.49 13.55 1.02
C LYS A 92 18.59 14.20 -0.04
N THR A 93 17.32 13.79 -0.19
CA THR A 93 16.41 14.28 -1.23
C THR A 93 15.03 14.66 -0.66
N SER A 94 14.34 15.62 -1.30
CA SER A 94 13.08 16.17 -0.77
C SER A 94 11.96 15.13 -0.59
N ALA A 95 11.92 14.06 -1.41
CA ALA A 95 10.77 13.15 -1.58
C ALA A 95 10.57 12.06 -0.49
N SER A 96 10.89 12.32 0.77
CA SER A 96 10.93 11.27 1.81
C SER A 96 9.55 10.75 2.26
N VAL A 97 8.56 11.62 2.39
CA VAL A 97 7.23 11.26 2.94
C VAL A 97 6.40 10.41 1.96
N PRO A 98 6.23 10.80 0.68
CA PRO A 98 5.46 10.00 -0.28
C PRO A 98 6.01 8.59 -0.46
N LEU A 99 7.33 8.45 -0.39
CA LEU A 99 8.02 7.17 -0.47
C LEU A 99 7.72 6.28 0.73
N ILE A 100 7.72 6.82 1.94
CA ILE A 100 7.40 6.09 3.17
C ILE A 100 5.95 5.62 3.15
N ALA A 101 5.02 6.52 2.82
CA ALA A 101 3.61 6.21 2.74
C ALA A 101 3.31 5.14 1.66
N THR A 102 3.90 5.26 0.47
CA THR A 102 3.78 4.23 -0.59
C THR A 102 4.35 2.88 -0.14
N GLY A 103 5.47 2.88 0.58
CA GLY A 103 6.04 1.66 1.17
C GLY A 103 5.12 1.01 2.20
N ALA A 104 4.48 1.82 3.06
CA ALA A 104 3.48 1.33 4.01
C ALA A 104 2.24 0.76 3.31
N ALA A 105 1.79 1.37 2.20
CA ALA A 105 0.71 0.84 1.38
C ALA A 105 1.06 -0.54 0.82
N LEU A 106 2.24 -0.69 0.21
CA LEU A 106 2.71 -1.97 -0.33
C LEU A 106 2.78 -3.06 0.74
N LEU A 107 3.26 -2.70 1.94
CA LEU A 107 3.29 -3.63 3.06
C LEU A 107 1.88 -4.05 3.49
N LEU A 108 0.94 -3.11 3.57
CA LEU A 108 -0.45 -3.40 3.93
C LEU A 108 -1.11 -4.34 2.90
N PHE A 109 -0.90 -4.10 1.60
CA PHE A 109 -1.36 -5.01 0.54
C PHE A 109 -0.73 -6.39 0.62
N ALA A 110 0.56 -6.47 0.92
CA ALA A 110 1.24 -7.75 1.10
C ALA A 110 0.67 -8.53 2.29
N VAL A 111 0.45 -7.86 3.42
CA VAL A 111 -0.19 -8.45 4.61
C VAL A 111 -1.60 -8.94 4.28
N GLU A 112 -2.38 -8.14 3.57
CA GLU A 112 -3.74 -8.51 3.15
C GLU A 112 -3.74 -9.71 2.19
N THR A 113 -2.82 -9.75 1.23
CA THR A 113 -2.74 -10.84 0.23
C THR A 113 -2.38 -12.17 0.89
N ILE A 114 -1.50 -12.14 1.90
CA ILE A 114 -1.08 -13.37 2.59
C ILE A 114 -2.16 -13.84 3.58
N SER A 115 -3.05 -12.94 4.02
CA SER A 115 -4.26 -13.28 4.80
C SER A 115 -3.96 -14.17 6.00
N LEU A 116 -3.36 -13.57 7.03
CA LEU A 116 -3.32 -14.22 8.34
C LEU A 116 -4.72 -14.09 8.96
N HIS A 117 -5.41 -15.21 9.16
CA HIS A 117 -6.76 -15.27 9.75
C HIS A 117 -6.98 -14.35 10.96
N ALA A 118 -5.95 -14.13 11.79
CA ALA A 118 -6.01 -13.21 12.92
C ALA A 118 -6.02 -11.73 12.51
N LEU A 119 -5.20 -11.34 11.53
CA LEU A 119 -5.16 -9.98 10.98
C LEU A 119 -6.39 -9.67 10.15
N ASP A 120 -6.96 -10.65 9.43
CA ASP A 120 -8.16 -10.43 8.64
C ASP A 120 -9.34 -10.00 9.51
N ARG A 121 -9.49 -10.61 10.70
CA ARG A 121 -10.52 -10.19 11.67
C ARG A 121 -10.38 -8.74 12.11
N LEU A 122 -9.15 -8.21 12.16
CA LEU A 122 -8.91 -6.82 12.50
C LEU A 122 -9.13 -5.90 11.30
N LEU A 123 -8.54 -6.23 10.15
CA LEU A 123 -8.55 -5.41 8.93
C LEU A 123 -9.94 -5.32 8.29
N TYR A 124 -10.70 -6.41 8.33
CA TYR A 124 -12.06 -6.50 7.80
C TYR A 124 -13.14 -6.23 8.86
N ARG A 125 -12.77 -5.68 10.02
CA ARG A 125 -13.76 -5.19 10.99
C ARG A 125 -14.48 -3.96 10.41
N PRO A 126 -15.83 -3.90 10.44
CA PRO A 126 -16.56 -2.70 10.08
C PRO A 126 -16.21 -1.54 11.01
N ALA A 127 -15.94 -0.36 10.43
CA ALA A 127 -15.68 0.88 11.15
C ALA A 127 -16.48 2.02 10.51
N GLY A 128 -17.80 2.02 10.74
CA GLY A 128 -18.74 2.91 10.05
C GLY A 128 -19.07 2.41 8.64
N PRO A 129 -19.06 3.28 7.61
CA PRO A 129 -19.42 2.88 6.24
C PRO A 129 -18.32 2.11 5.50
N VAL A 130 -17.11 2.03 6.07
CA VAL A 130 -15.92 1.43 5.47
C VAL A 130 -15.27 0.48 6.47
N LEU A 131 -14.54 -0.52 5.97
CA LEU A 131 -13.74 -1.41 6.81
C LEU A 131 -12.49 -0.70 7.36
N VAL A 132 -11.92 -1.22 8.45
CA VAL A 132 -10.66 -0.68 9.04
C VAL A 132 -9.56 -0.53 7.98
N ILE A 133 -9.42 -1.50 7.08
CA ILE A 133 -8.42 -1.44 6.01
C ILE A 133 -8.64 -0.26 5.05
N GLY A 134 -9.89 0.08 4.72
CA GLY A 134 -10.18 1.23 3.86
C GLY A 134 -9.79 2.55 4.52
N TRP A 135 -9.98 2.67 5.84
CA TRP A 135 -9.49 3.83 6.59
C TRP A 135 -7.96 3.92 6.60
N LEU A 136 -7.26 2.78 6.70
CA LEU A 136 -5.80 2.75 6.60
C LEU A 136 -5.32 3.20 5.22
N TRP A 137 -5.99 2.78 4.15
CA TRP A 137 -5.70 3.26 2.79
C TRP A 137 -5.91 4.77 2.66
N VAL A 138 -7.02 5.30 3.19
CA VAL A 138 -7.28 6.75 3.20
C VAL A 138 -6.20 7.50 3.97
N ALA A 139 -5.80 7.02 5.14
CA ALA A 139 -4.74 7.63 5.94
C ALA A 139 -3.41 7.65 5.17
N ILE A 140 -3.02 6.52 4.58
CA ILE A 140 -1.79 6.39 3.80
C ILE A 140 -1.82 7.27 2.53
N GLY A 141 -2.92 7.26 1.78
CA GLY A 141 -3.11 8.10 0.60
C GLY A 141 -3.04 9.59 0.93
N THR A 142 -3.65 9.99 2.05
CA THR A 142 -3.59 11.38 2.56
C THR A 142 -2.16 11.76 2.93
N MET A 143 -1.41 10.88 3.62
CA MET A 143 0.00 11.12 3.93
C MET A 143 0.84 11.30 2.66
N THR A 144 0.61 10.47 1.62
CA THR A 144 1.29 10.60 0.32
C THR A 144 0.98 11.93 -0.33
N LEU A 145 -0.29 12.34 -0.35
CA LEU A 145 -0.75 13.59 -0.95
C LEU A 145 -0.14 14.81 -0.25
N ILE A 146 -0.21 14.88 1.09
CA ILE A 146 0.37 15.97 1.89
C ILE A 146 1.89 16.01 1.69
N GLY A 147 2.56 14.85 1.70
CA GLY A 147 4.00 14.76 1.43
C GLY A 147 4.35 15.32 0.06
N ALA A 148 3.61 14.92 -0.98
CA ALA A 148 3.87 15.35 -2.35
C ALA A 148 3.64 16.85 -2.53
N ALA A 149 2.57 17.39 -1.95
CA ALA A 149 2.28 18.83 -1.97
C ALA A 149 3.39 19.65 -1.29
N ARG A 150 3.87 19.21 -0.11
CA ARG A 150 4.97 19.87 0.60
C ARG A 150 6.25 19.90 -0.22
N ASP A 151 6.59 18.79 -0.87
CA ASP A 151 7.80 18.69 -1.68
C ASP A 151 7.71 19.50 -2.98
N TYR A 152 6.52 19.56 -3.59
CA TYR A 152 6.23 20.44 -4.72
C TYR A 152 6.43 21.91 -4.34
N HIS A 153 5.87 22.36 -3.22
CA HIS A 153 6.02 23.73 -2.74
C HIS A 153 7.49 24.09 -2.46
N ARG A 154 8.25 23.18 -1.82
CA ARG A 154 9.69 23.38 -1.58
C ARG A 154 10.48 23.52 -2.88
N ALA A 155 10.20 22.67 -3.88
CA ALA A 155 10.88 22.72 -5.16
C ALA A 155 10.59 23.99 -5.98
N ARG A 156 9.41 24.59 -5.77
CA ARG A 156 9.01 25.85 -6.41
C ARG A 156 9.68 27.07 -5.78
N LEU A 157 9.95 27.05 -4.47
CA LEU A 157 10.65 28.14 -3.79
C LEU A 157 12.15 28.16 -4.06
N SER A 158 12.72 27.03 -4.49
CA SER A 158 14.14 26.90 -4.82
C SER A 158 14.51 27.22 -6.27
N SER A 159 13.52 27.55 -7.12
CA SER A 159 13.70 27.91 -8.54
C SER A 159 13.40 29.37 -8.78
#